data_AF-A0A0K6H5T3-F1
#
_entry.id   AF-A0A0K6H5T3-F1
#
_cell.length_a   1.000
_cell.length_b   1.000
_cell.length_c   1.000
_cell.angle_alpha   90.00
_cell.angle_beta   90.00
_cell.angle_gamma   90.00
#
_symmetry.space_group_name_H-M   'P 1'
#
loop_
_entity.id
_entity.type
_entity.pdbx_description
1 polymer ?
#
loop_
_entity_poly.entity_id
_entity_poly.type
_entity_poly.pdbx_seq_one_letter_code
_entity_poly.pdbx_strand_id
1 'polypeptide(L)'
;MSLWGGRFSEPSAAEFKQFNDSLRFDYVLAPFDIQASQAWAAALQHAGLINADENQQLQQALKELAKRVAQQPELPLKTDAEDIHSWVEAQLIEAIGATAKKLHTGRSRNDLVATDLRLFCKQFAQHLITANLAAIENLIAFASQYSDAMLPGYTHLQRAQPIVAGHWAMAYVSMLQRDVSRLRETVRRMDVSPLGSGALAGTTAAIDREALAHELGFRNACENSLDGVSDRDFVLDLLNAASTGMIHLSRIAEDVIFYCSGESGCFSMSDRISSGSSLMPQKKNPDLFELLRGKTGRVMGHQHAMQITLKGLPLAYNKDMQEDKEGLFDALHTYLQCLQMLAFAVPELRVNREHAAQQAALGYSNATELADYLVSKGVPFRDAHHMTGELVVVAQQQGVALEQLSLSDYQQVCALVEDDVYATLDLQYGLQKRAALGGTSPAAVKVAIKHAQDWLHAAEAASKHVRQARLSDVDKICELIAYWADQGENLPRDKADILQAIQSFAVAEINDEVVGCAALYVYSTGLAEIRSLGLFPIAQGKGLGAELVAFLLWKARELGISRTIVLTRVPEFFGKLNFRITLKEKLPEKVMKDCDLCPRKDNCDETALEYIL
;
A
#
# COMPACT_ATOMS: atom_id res chain seq x y z
N MET A 1 -38.68 19.46 5.02
CA MET A 1 -39.50 18.48 5.78
C MET A 1 -38.58 17.32 6.13
N SER A 2 -38.58 16.85 7.38
CA SER A 2 -37.81 15.66 7.77
C SER A 2 -38.40 14.41 7.11
N LEU A 3 -37.54 13.48 6.68
CA LEU A 3 -37.96 12.26 5.96
C LEU A 3 -38.81 11.30 6.80
N TRP A 4 -38.88 11.51 8.11
CA TRP A 4 -39.58 10.66 9.08
C TRP A 4 -40.68 11.39 9.88
N GLY A 5 -41.14 12.55 9.40
CA GLY A 5 -42.02 13.47 10.15
C GLY A 5 -43.49 13.05 10.32
N GLY A 6 -44.01 12.11 9.52
CA GLY A 6 -45.45 11.76 9.53
C GLY A 6 -45.98 11.16 10.85
N ARG A 7 -45.10 10.73 11.74
CA ARG A 7 -45.43 10.13 13.05
C ARG A 7 -45.33 11.13 14.22
N PHE A 8 -44.75 12.31 14.01
CA PHE A 8 -44.44 13.26 15.09
C PHE A 8 -45.52 14.34 15.18
N SER A 9 -46.04 14.57 16.39
CA SER A 9 -47.05 15.59 16.67
C SER A 9 -46.45 16.98 16.96
N GLU A 10 -45.15 17.04 17.22
CA GLU A 10 -44.41 18.26 17.59
C GLU A 10 -43.09 18.35 16.82
N PRO A 11 -42.56 19.56 16.56
CA PRO A 11 -41.23 19.72 15.97
C PRO A 11 -40.13 19.29 16.93
N SER A 12 -39.00 18.80 16.39
CA SER A 12 -37.80 18.51 17.18
C SER A 12 -37.27 19.76 17.88
N ALA A 13 -36.80 19.62 19.12
CA ALA A 13 -36.07 20.66 19.83
C ALA A 13 -34.79 21.04 19.07
N ALA A 14 -34.39 22.32 19.12
CA ALA A 14 -33.25 22.83 18.38
C ALA A 14 -31.93 22.20 18.85
N GLU A 15 -31.78 21.99 20.15
CA GLU A 15 -30.62 21.35 20.79
C GLU A 15 -30.49 19.89 20.34
N PHE A 16 -31.61 19.18 20.23
CA PHE A 16 -31.62 17.81 19.72
C PHE A 16 -31.22 17.76 18.25
N LYS A 17 -31.72 18.68 17.42
CA LYS A 17 -31.33 18.79 16.02
C LYS A 17 -29.81 19.00 15.88
N GLN A 18 -29.24 19.95 16.62
CA GLN A 18 -27.79 20.21 16.59
C GLN A 18 -26.94 19.00 17.03
N PHE A 19 -27.45 18.22 17.99
CA PHE A 19 -26.79 17.00 18.47
C PHE A 19 -26.91 15.82 17.49
N ASN A 20 -28.07 15.69 16.83
CA ASN A 20 -28.38 14.57 15.93
C ASN A 20 -27.86 14.74 14.50
N ASP A 21 -27.81 15.97 13.99
CA ASP A 21 -27.47 16.23 12.59
C ASP A 21 -26.01 15.90 12.27
N SER A 22 -25.78 15.24 11.12
CA SER A 22 -24.45 14.86 10.62
C SER A 22 -23.94 15.70 9.46
N LEU A 23 -24.77 16.58 8.88
CA LEU A 23 -24.42 17.30 7.65
C LEU A 23 -23.08 18.04 7.70
N ARG A 24 -22.71 18.54 8.89
CA ARG A 24 -21.44 19.25 9.14
C ARG A 24 -20.18 18.43 8.82
N PHE A 25 -20.28 17.10 8.81
CA PHE A 25 -19.15 16.20 8.53
C PHE A 25 -19.46 15.14 7.46
N ASP A 26 -20.71 14.69 7.30
CA ASP A 26 -21.06 13.66 6.32
C ASP A 26 -21.22 14.20 4.89
N TYR A 27 -21.17 15.52 4.68
CA TYR A 27 -21.25 16.14 3.35
C TYR A 27 -20.17 15.60 2.38
N VAL A 28 -19.04 15.13 2.91
CA VAL A 28 -17.97 14.49 2.12
C VAL A 28 -18.43 13.21 1.42
N LEU A 29 -19.54 12.62 1.86
CA LEU A 29 -20.14 11.42 1.27
C LEU A 29 -21.05 11.74 0.07
N ALA A 30 -21.30 13.01 -0.24
CA ALA A 30 -22.20 13.41 -1.33
C ALA A 30 -21.91 12.72 -2.69
N PRO A 31 -20.65 12.59 -3.14
CA PRO A 31 -20.36 11.90 -4.40
C PRO A 31 -20.79 10.42 -4.39
N PHE A 32 -20.66 9.76 -3.25
CA PHE A 32 -20.95 8.34 -3.07
C PHE A 32 -22.46 8.08 -2.92
N ASP A 33 -23.17 8.95 -2.19
CA ASP A 33 -24.64 8.88 -2.11
C ASP A 33 -25.27 9.03 -3.50
N ILE A 34 -24.77 10.00 -4.29
CA ILE A 34 -25.23 10.23 -5.66
C ILE A 34 -24.94 9.01 -6.54
N GLN A 35 -23.74 8.43 -6.46
CA GLN A 35 -23.37 7.21 -7.17
C GLN A 35 -24.28 6.02 -6.78
N ALA A 36 -24.49 5.78 -5.49
CA ALA A 36 -25.38 4.74 -4.98
C ALA A 36 -26.83 4.96 -5.44
N SER A 37 -27.27 6.21 -5.48
CA SER A 37 -28.60 6.59 -5.96
C SER A 37 -28.77 6.40 -7.48
N GLN A 38 -27.74 6.60 -8.29
CA GLN A 38 -27.78 6.31 -9.72
C GLN A 38 -27.96 4.81 -9.98
N ALA A 39 -27.17 3.97 -9.31
CA ALA A 39 -27.28 2.52 -9.45
C ALA A 39 -28.63 2.00 -8.90
N TRP A 40 -29.11 2.57 -7.79
CA TRP A 40 -30.41 2.21 -7.25
C TRP A 40 -31.57 2.55 -8.20
N ALA A 41 -31.54 3.71 -8.87
CA ALA A 41 -32.54 4.09 -9.86
C ALA A 41 -32.58 3.10 -11.05
N ALA A 42 -31.41 2.68 -11.55
CA ALA A 42 -31.32 1.67 -12.60
C ALA A 42 -31.89 0.31 -12.13
N ALA A 43 -31.56 -0.11 -10.90
CA ALA A 43 -32.10 -1.33 -10.32
C ALA A 43 -33.63 -1.30 -10.14
N LEU A 44 -34.20 -0.16 -9.73
CA LEU A 44 -35.65 0.03 -9.66
C LEU A 44 -36.32 -0.11 -11.03
N GLN A 45 -35.70 0.39 -12.09
CA GLN A 45 -36.21 0.23 -13.46
C GLN A 45 -36.20 -1.24 -13.87
N HIS A 46 -35.10 -1.96 -13.63
CA HIS A 46 -35.01 -3.38 -13.94
C HIS A 46 -36.04 -4.22 -13.16
N ALA A 47 -36.35 -3.81 -11.92
CA ALA A 47 -37.42 -4.42 -11.11
C ALA A 47 -38.84 -4.00 -11.53
N GLY A 48 -38.99 -3.12 -12.53
CA GLY A 48 -40.29 -2.63 -13.02
C GLY A 48 -41.03 -1.68 -12.06
N LEU A 49 -40.33 -1.10 -11.08
CA LEU A 49 -40.91 -0.20 -10.08
C LEU A 49 -40.97 1.27 -10.55
N ILE A 50 -40.13 1.62 -11.51
CA ILE A 50 -40.17 2.88 -12.24
C ILE A 50 -40.05 2.60 -13.74
N ASN A 51 -40.61 3.49 -14.57
CA ASN A 51 -40.51 3.35 -16.02
C ASN A 51 -39.19 3.95 -16.57
N ALA A 52 -38.93 3.77 -17.88
CA ALA A 52 -37.70 4.23 -18.51
C ALA A 52 -37.53 5.77 -18.50
N ASP A 53 -38.63 6.52 -18.65
CA ASP A 53 -38.61 7.99 -18.60
C ASP A 53 -38.29 8.48 -17.19
N GLU A 54 -38.90 7.85 -16.17
CA GLU A 54 -38.63 8.15 -14.76
C GLU A 54 -37.17 7.88 -14.39
N ASN A 55 -36.60 6.76 -14.83
CA ASN A 55 -35.17 6.51 -14.63
C ASN A 55 -34.31 7.54 -15.37
N GLN A 56 -34.63 7.88 -16.62
CA GLN A 56 -33.87 8.90 -17.38
C GLN A 56 -33.87 10.26 -16.66
N GLN A 57 -35.02 10.69 -16.10
CA GLN A 57 -35.12 11.91 -15.29
C GLN A 57 -34.21 11.84 -14.06
N LEU A 58 -34.22 10.73 -13.32
CA LEU A 58 -33.36 10.51 -12.15
C LEU A 58 -31.88 10.55 -12.53
N GLN A 59 -31.47 9.82 -13.57
CA GLN A 59 -30.08 9.76 -14.02
C GLN A 59 -29.55 11.15 -14.41
N GLN A 60 -30.35 11.93 -15.13
CA GLN A 60 -29.97 13.28 -15.55
C GLN A 60 -29.83 14.23 -14.35
N ALA A 61 -30.82 14.23 -13.44
CA ALA A 61 -30.80 15.08 -12.25
C ALA A 61 -29.62 14.74 -11.32
N LEU A 62 -29.36 13.44 -11.08
CA LEU A 62 -28.22 12.97 -10.30
C LEU A 62 -26.89 13.35 -10.96
N LYS A 63 -26.77 13.24 -12.29
CA LYS A 63 -25.56 13.63 -13.03
C LYS A 63 -25.30 15.14 -12.94
N GLU A 64 -26.34 15.97 -12.97
CA GLU A 64 -26.22 17.42 -12.77
C GLU A 64 -25.83 17.75 -11.34
N LEU A 65 -26.43 17.07 -10.36
CA LEU A 65 -26.09 17.23 -8.95
C LEU A 65 -24.63 16.82 -8.68
N ALA A 66 -24.16 15.70 -9.26
CA ALA A 66 -22.78 15.26 -9.17
C ALA A 66 -21.80 16.34 -9.70
N LYS A 67 -22.12 16.97 -10.84
CA LYS A 67 -21.31 18.07 -11.38
C LYS A 67 -21.26 19.27 -10.44
N ARG A 68 -22.40 19.65 -9.84
CA ARG A 68 -22.47 20.75 -8.86
C ARG A 68 -21.63 20.44 -7.62
N VAL A 69 -21.74 19.23 -7.07
CA VAL A 69 -20.95 18.77 -5.91
C VAL A 69 -19.45 18.73 -6.24
N ALA A 70 -19.07 18.25 -7.43
CA ALA A 70 -17.67 18.24 -7.85
C ALA A 70 -17.06 19.64 -7.98
N GLN A 71 -17.87 20.62 -8.41
CA GLN A 71 -17.44 22.03 -8.50
C GLN A 71 -17.44 22.75 -7.14
N GLN A 72 -18.37 22.39 -6.26
CA GLN A 72 -18.51 22.97 -4.93
C GLN A 72 -18.84 21.88 -3.90
N PRO A 73 -17.83 21.18 -3.35
CA PRO A 73 -18.04 20.08 -2.41
C PRO A 73 -18.80 20.47 -1.14
N GLU A 74 -18.62 21.72 -0.70
CA GLU A 74 -19.28 22.28 0.51
C GLU A 74 -20.69 22.81 0.24
N LEU A 75 -21.25 22.60 -0.97
CA LEU A 75 -22.61 23.02 -1.30
C LEU A 75 -23.68 22.52 -0.29
N PRO A 76 -23.61 21.28 0.25
CA PRO A 76 -24.58 20.80 1.24
C PRO A 76 -24.62 21.65 2.52
N LEU A 77 -23.48 22.20 2.94
CA LEU A 77 -23.33 22.98 4.17
C LEU A 77 -24.11 24.31 4.17
N LYS A 78 -24.70 24.71 3.04
CA LYS A 78 -25.52 25.91 2.89
C LYS A 78 -27.00 25.70 3.24
N THR A 79 -27.33 24.55 3.82
CA THR A 79 -28.70 24.14 4.12
C THR A 79 -28.84 23.61 5.54
N ASP A 80 -30.08 23.54 6.04
CA ASP A 80 -30.40 22.97 7.36
C ASP A 80 -30.80 21.48 7.28
N ALA A 81 -30.36 20.77 6.23
CA ALA A 81 -30.63 19.33 6.10
C ALA A 81 -30.05 18.55 7.29
N GLU A 82 -30.72 17.45 7.67
CA GLU A 82 -30.28 16.60 8.79
C GLU A 82 -28.92 15.93 8.49
N ASP A 83 -28.83 15.35 7.31
CA ASP A 83 -27.74 14.52 6.83
C ASP A 83 -27.61 14.67 5.31
N ILE A 84 -26.51 14.14 4.75
CA ILE A 84 -26.27 14.22 3.31
C ILE A 84 -27.37 13.57 2.47
N HIS A 85 -27.95 12.47 2.94
CA HIS A 85 -29.00 11.73 2.22
C HIS A 85 -30.27 12.59 2.06
N SER A 86 -30.67 13.29 3.12
CA SER A 86 -31.80 14.21 3.11
C SER A 86 -31.55 15.40 2.20
N TRP A 87 -30.30 15.86 2.13
CA TRP A 87 -29.91 16.94 1.23
C TRP A 87 -30.00 16.51 -0.24
N VAL A 88 -29.47 15.34 -0.60
CA VAL A 88 -29.56 14.79 -1.97
C VAL A 88 -31.03 14.62 -2.37
N GLU A 89 -31.85 14.02 -1.52
CA GLU A 89 -33.28 13.85 -1.81
C GLU A 89 -33.99 15.19 -2.00
N ALA A 90 -33.71 16.18 -1.15
CA ALA A 90 -34.30 17.52 -1.29
C ALA A 90 -33.92 18.18 -2.62
N GLN A 91 -32.66 18.08 -3.05
CA GLN A 91 -32.20 18.60 -4.33
C GLN A 91 -32.87 17.89 -5.52
N LEU A 92 -33.10 16.58 -5.43
CA LEU A 92 -33.82 15.83 -6.47
C LEU A 92 -35.30 16.20 -6.52
N ILE A 93 -35.96 16.34 -5.37
CA ILE A 93 -37.37 16.77 -5.32
C ILE A 93 -37.54 18.17 -5.91
N GLU A 94 -36.62 19.08 -5.61
CA GLU A 94 -36.60 20.42 -6.21
C GLU A 94 -36.47 20.36 -7.74
N ALA A 95 -35.65 19.44 -8.27
CA ALA A 95 -35.39 19.31 -9.70
C ALA A 95 -36.49 18.58 -10.49
N ILE A 96 -37.01 17.45 -9.99
CA ILE A 96 -37.89 16.54 -10.75
C ILE A 96 -39.17 16.13 -10.01
N GLY A 97 -39.46 16.76 -8.87
CA GLY A 97 -40.74 16.66 -8.17
C GLY A 97 -41.11 15.25 -7.71
N ALA A 98 -42.26 14.74 -8.17
CA ALA A 98 -42.82 13.47 -7.71
C ALA A 98 -41.96 12.26 -8.10
N THR A 99 -41.24 12.32 -9.21
CA THR A 99 -40.35 11.25 -9.67
C THR A 99 -39.24 10.99 -8.65
N ALA A 100 -38.65 12.04 -8.06
CA ALA A 100 -37.60 11.91 -7.04
C ALA A 100 -38.06 11.11 -5.82
N LYS A 101 -39.33 11.27 -5.41
CA LYS A 101 -39.89 10.58 -4.23
C LYS A 101 -40.01 9.07 -4.42
N LYS A 102 -39.90 8.56 -5.66
CA LYS A 102 -39.89 7.12 -5.95
C LYS A 102 -38.53 6.48 -5.69
N LEU A 103 -37.44 7.25 -5.66
CA LEU A 103 -36.07 6.74 -5.54
C LEU A 103 -35.85 5.95 -4.24
N HIS A 104 -36.52 6.32 -3.14
CA HIS A 104 -36.35 5.64 -1.86
C HIS A 104 -37.10 4.30 -1.76
N THR A 105 -37.83 3.88 -2.80
CA THR A 105 -38.60 2.62 -2.81
C THR A 105 -37.68 1.44 -2.51
N GLY A 106 -37.99 0.68 -1.45
CA GLY A 106 -37.24 -0.54 -1.10
C GLY A 106 -35.84 -0.32 -0.51
N ARG A 107 -35.43 0.93 -0.25
CA ARG A 107 -34.13 1.31 0.33
C ARG A 107 -34.30 1.86 1.75
N SER A 108 -33.23 1.87 2.54
CA SER A 108 -33.19 2.54 3.84
C SER A 108 -32.01 3.51 3.92
N ARG A 109 -31.99 4.37 4.93
CA ARG A 109 -30.76 5.09 5.28
C ARG A 109 -29.68 4.13 5.82
N ASN A 110 -30.06 3.02 6.45
CA ASN A 110 -29.12 2.10 7.11
C ASN A 110 -28.20 1.40 6.11
N ASP A 111 -28.75 0.87 5.02
CA ASP A 111 -27.96 0.23 3.97
C ASP A 111 -27.29 1.26 3.05
N LEU A 112 -27.92 2.42 2.81
CA LEU A 112 -27.33 3.51 2.04
C LEU A 112 -26.07 4.07 2.72
N VAL A 113 -26.14 4.48 3.99
CA VAL A 113 -24.97 5.05 4.70
C VAL A 113 -23.82 4.04 4.81
N ALA A 114 -24.13 2.76 4.99
CA ALA A 114 -23.13 1.70 5.00
C ALA A 114 -22.47 1.52 3.62
N THR A 115 -23.24 1.70 2.54
CA THR A 115 -22.74 1.65 1.15
C THR A 115 -21.82 2.84 0.88
N ASP A 116 -22.29 4.05 1.16
CA ASP A 116 -21.57 5.30 0.90
C ASP A 116 -20.23 5.33 1.64
N LEU A 117 -20.24 4.92 2.92
CA LEU A 117 -19.03 4.89 3.73
C LEU A 117 -18.02 3.85 3.22
N ARG A 118 -18.47 2.69 2.74
CA ARG A 118 -17.56 1.69 2.13
C ARG A 118 -16.96 2.18 0.82
N LEU A 119 -17.76 2.82 -0.04
CA LEU A 119 -17.25 3.42 -1.28
C LEU A 119 -16.21 4.50 -0.98
N PHE A 120 -16.49 5.39 -0.02
CA PHE A 120 -15.53 6.37 0.48
C PHE A 120 -14.25 5.71 0.98
N CYS A 121 -14.37 4.69 1.84
CA CYS A 121 -13.24 3.98 2.43
C CYS A 121 -12.37 3.29 1.38
N LYS A 122 -12.97 2.64 0.38
CA LYS A 122 -12.25 2.01 -0.73
C LYS A 122 -11.43 3.04 -1.51
N GLN A 123 -12.05 4.17 -1.86
CA GLN A 123 -11.36 5.24 -2.59
C GLN A 123 -10.26 5.89 -1.73
N PHE A 124 -10.53 6.18 -0.46
CA PHE A 124 -9.55 6.82 0.42
C PHE A 124 -8.36 5.91 0.72
N ALA A 125 -8.60 4.60 0.91
CA ALA A 125 -7.53 3.62 1.07
C ALA A 125 -6.59 3.59 -0.14
N GLN A 126 -7.11 3.83 -1.34
CA GLN A 126 -6.29 3.94 -2.55
C GLN A 126 -5.37 5.17 -2.51
N HIS A 127 -5.84 6.32 -1.98
CA HIS A 127 -4.97 7.48 -1.75
C HIS A 127 -3.87 7.20 -0.73
N LEU A 128 -4.20 6.47 0.35
CA LEU A 128 -3.21 6.04 1.36
C LEU A 128 -2.15 5.12 0.77
N ILE A 129 -2.55 4.13 -0.04
CA ILE A 129 -1.62 3.25 -0.75
C ILE A 129 -0.69 4.08 -1.64
N THR A 130 -1.21 4.99 -2.46
CA THR A 130 -0.40 5.84 -3.33
C THR A 130 0.60 6.70 -2.56
N ALA A 131 0.16 7.37 -1.47
CA ALA A 131 1.05 8.18 -0.64
C ALA A 131 2.13 7.35 0.06
N ASN A 132 1.79 6.12 0.48
CA ASN A 132 2.73 5.19 1.08
C ASN A 132 3.79 4.71 0.07
N LEU A 133 3.37 4.38 -1.16
CA LEU A 133 4.30 4.02 -2.24
C LEU A 133 5.28 5.17 -2.55
N ALA A 134 4.80 6.43 -2.55
CA ALA A 134 5.66 7.60 -2.71
C ALA A 134 6.68 7.76 -1.55
N ALA A 135 6.28 7.49 -0.31
CA ALA A 135 7.22 7.49 0.83
C ALA A 135 8.27 6.38 0.71
N ILE A 136 7.87 5.18 0.28
CA ILE A 136 8.76 4.05 0.00
C ILE A 136 9.76 4.40 -1.10
N GLU A 137 9.31 5.00 -2.20
CA GLU A 137 10.16 5.43 -3.31
C GLU A 137 11.29 6.35 -2.84
N ASN A 138 10.95 7.37 -2.05
CA ASN A 138 11.92 8.34 -1.53
C ASN A 138 12.91 7.70 -0.53
N LEU A 139 12.46 6.74 0.28
CA LEU A 139 13.35 5.97 1.16
C LEU A 139 14.29 5.04 0.38
N ILE A 140 13.82 4.42 -0.71
CA ILE A 140 14.67 3.63 -1.61
C ILE A 140 15.71 4.53 -2.28
N ALA A 141 15.33 5.75 -2.69
CA ALA A 141 16.26 6.73 -3.27
C ALA A 141 17.32 7.15 -2.24
N PHE A 142 16.92 7.46 -1.00
CA PHE A 142 17.85 7.71 0.11
C PHE A 142 18.80 6.52 0.34
N ALA A 143 18.24 5.30 0.35
CA ALA A 143 19.03 4.09 0.56
C ALA A 143 20.06 3.87 -0.54
N SER A 144 19.69 4.18 -1.79
CA SER A 144 20.58 4.11 -2.95
C SER A 144 21.72 5.13 -2.84
N GLN A 145 21.39 6.38 -2.51
CA GLN A 145 22.35 7.48 -2.34
C GLN A 145 23.36 7.22 -1.22
N TYR A 146 22.95 6.54 -0.15
CA TYR A 146 23.75 6.29 1.05
C TYR A 146 24.01 4.79 1.30
N SER A 147 24.06 4.00 0.22
CA SER A 147 24.22 2.54 0.26
C SER A 147 25.55 2.05 0.83
N ASP A 148 26.53 2.94 0.94
CA ASP A 148 27.88 2.71 1.46
C ASP A 148 28.26 3.66 2.61
N ALA A 149 27.34 4.56 3.00
CA ALA A 149 27.62 5.56 4.04
C ALA A 149 27.51 4.90 5.41
N MET A 150 28.64 4.74 6.11
CA MET A 150 28.66 4.17 7.45
C MET A 150 27.85 5.02 8.44
N LEU A 151 27.12 4.34 9.33
CA LEU A 151 26.28 4.90 10.37
C LEU A 151 26.40 4.02 11.62
N PRO A 152 26.44 4.57 12.85
CA PRO A 152 26.36 3.77 14.06
C PRO A 152 25.00 3.05 14.12
N GLY A 153 25.04 1.72 14.26
CA GLY A 153 23.86 0.94 14.60
C GLY A 153 23.60 0.98 16.10
N TYR A 154 22.33 0.97 16.49
CA TYR A 154 21.93 1.09 17.89
C TYR A 154 21.02 -0.04 18.34
N THR A 155 21.24 -0.47 19.58
CA THR A 155 20.27 -1.21 20.40
C THR A 155 20.24 -0.56 21.77
N HIS A 156 19.06 -0.30 22.33
CA HIS A 156 18.91 0.48 23.58
C HIS A 156 19.52 1.89 23.52
N LEU A 157 19.61 2.48 22.31
CA LEU A 157 20.32 3.73 22.03
C LEU A 157 21.81 3.70 22.42
N GLN A 158 22.37 2.51 22.65
CA GLN A 158 23.81 2.27 22.78
C GLN A 158 24.38 1.87 21.44
N ARG A 159 25.60 2.34 21.14
CA ARG A 159 26.31 1.94 19.92
C ARG A 159 26.54 0.44 19.97
N ALA A 160 26.02 -0.26 18.97
CA ALA A 160 26.20 -1.69 18.78
C ALA A 160 27.24 -1.90 17.67
N GLN A 161 26.80 -2.28 16.47
CA GLN A 161 27.67 -2.55 15.34
C GLN A 161 27.50 -1.46 14.27
N PRO A 162 28.56 -1.13 13.49
CA PRO A 162 28.41 -0.27 12.33
C PRO A 162 27.45 -0.86 11.30
N ILE A 163 26.62 0.00 10.72
CA ILE A 163 25.74 -0.31 9.58
C ILE A 163 25.98 0.71 8.46
N VAL A 164 25.37 0.53 7.29
CA VAL A 164 25.24 1.64 6.32
C VAL A 164 23.89 2.35 6.49
N ALA A 165 23.84 3.66 6.26
CA ALA A 165 22.61 4.44 6.32
C ALA A 165 21.55 3.95 5.31
N GLY A 166 21.98 3.35 4.19
CA GLY A 166 21.06 2.67 3.29
C GLY A 166 20.36 1.47 3.94
N HIS A 167 21.03 0.72 4.81
CA HIS A 167 20.44 -0.38 5.55
C HIS A 167 19.37 0.12 6.55
N TRP A 168 19.64 1.24 7.22
CA TRP A 168 18.66 1.94 8.08
C TRP A 168 17.39 2.32 7.31
N ALA A 169 17.52 2.94 6.13
CA ALA A 169 16.36 3.32 5.32
C ALA A 169 15.58 2.09 4.81
N MET A 170 16.28 1.01 4.44
CA MET A 170 15.65 -0.25 4.01
C MET A 170 14.83 -0.94 5.12
N ALA A 171 15.16 -0.70 6.40
CA ALA A 171 14.33 -1.18 7.50
C ALA A 171 12.94 -0.52 7.48
N TYR A 172 12.87 0.79 7.23
CA TYR A 172 11.60 1.51 7.11
C TYR A 172 10.83 1.20 5.83
N VAL A 173 11.53 0.99 4.71
CA VAL A 173 10.91 0.45 3.47
C VAL A 173 10.15 -0.85 3.78
N SER A 174 10.78 -1.77 4.52
CA SER A 174 10.15 -3.04 4.88
C SER A 174 8.92 -2.87 5.79
N MET A 175 8.91 -1.88 6.68
CA MET A 175 7.75 -1.55 7.52
C MET A 175 6.58 -1.04 6.68
N LEU A 176 6.86 -0.07 5.80
CA LEU A 176 5.86 0.55 4.93
C LEU A 176 5.31 -0.42 3.86
N GLN A 177 6.12 -1.36 3.37
CA GLN A 177 5.64 -2.44 2.49
C GLN A 177 4.55 -3.30 3.15
N ARG A 178 4.70 -3.60 4.45
CA ARG A 178 3.66 -4.31 5.22
C ARG A 178 2.42 -3.45 5.41
N ASP A 179 2.58 -2.14 5.55
CA ASP A 179 1.45 -1.20 5.64
C ASP A 179 0.63 -1.19 4.33
N VAL A 180 1.30 -1.18 3.17
CA VAL A 180 0.63 -1.33 1.87
C VAL A 180 -0.12 -2.65 1.77
N SER A 181 0.48 -3.77 2.21
CA SER A 181 -0.19 -5.07 2.24
C SER A 181 -1.46 -5.04 3.10
N ARG A 182 -1.37 -4.49 4.32
CA ARG A 182 -2.53 -4.39 5.22
C ARG A 182 -3.65 -3.53 4.62
N LEU A 183 -3.32 -2.39 4.01
CA LEU A 183 -4.32 -1.56 3.33
C LEU A 183 -5.03 -2.32 2.21
N ARG A 184 -4.29 -3.07 1.38
CA ARG A 184 -4.88 -3.88 0.30
C ARG A 184 -5.80 -4.98 0.81
N GLU A 185 -5.41 -5.65 1.89
CA GLU A 185 -6.25 -6.67 2.53
C GLU A 185 -7.51 -6.07 3.15
N THR A 186 -7.39 -4.91 3.79
CA THR A 186 -8.52 -4.16 4.33
C THR A 186 -9.49 -3.76 3.21
N VAL A 187 -8.98 -3.22 2.09
CA VAL A 187 -9.80 -2.93 0.89
C VAL A 187 -10.51 -4.20 0.42
N ARG A 188 -9.81 -5.33 0.34
CA ARG A 188 -10.42 -6.59 -0.07
C ARG A 188 -11.55 -7.02 0.86
N ARG A 189 -11.42 -6.88 2.19
CA ARG A 189 -12.48 -7.27 3.14
C ARG A 189 -13.69 -6.34 3.08
N MET A 190 -13.49 -5.03 2.92
CA MET A 190 -14.60 -4.07 2.86
C MET A 190 -15.36 -4.09 1.53
N ASP A 191 -14.79 -4.72 0.50
CA ASP A 191 -15.29 -4.80 -0.86
C ASP A 191 -16.47 -5.79 -1.00
N VAL A 192 -17.54 -5.50 -0.27
CA VAL A 192 -18.82 -6.21 -0.18
C VAL A 192 -19.94 -5.17 -0.05
N SER A 193 -20.95 -5.22 -0.91
CA SER A 193 -22.04 -4.22 -0.95
C SER A 193 -23.16 -4.52 0.05
N PRO A 194 -23.52 -3.60 0.95
CA PRO A 194 -24.68 -3.75 1.82
C PRO A 194 -25.99 -3.27 1.18
N LEU A 195 -25.95 -2.56 0.04
CA LEU A 195 -27.13 -1.97 -0.59
C LEU A 195 -28.19 -3.04 -0.94
N GLY A 196 -29.45 -2.75 -0.63
CA GLY A 196 -30.56 -3.70 -0.75
C GLY A 196 -30.79 -4.53 0.52
N SER A 197 -30.04 -4.29 1.60
CA SER A 197 -30.33 -4.84 2.95
C SER A 197 -31.51 -4.13 3.61
N GLY A 198 -31.98 -3.01 3.05
CA GLY A 198 -33.06 -2.22 3.60
C GLY A 198 -32.70 -1.74 5.02
N ALA A 199 -33.70 -1.67 5.90
CA ALA A 199 -33.44 -1.23 7.27
C ALA A 199 -32.65 -2.26 8.10
N LEU A 200 -32.91 -3.56 7.86
CA LEU A 200 -32.27 -4.68 8.56
C LEU A 200 -32.63 -6.08 7.99
N ALA A 201 -33.75 -6.19 7.24
CA ALA A 201 -34.35 -7.47 6.86
C ALA A 201 -34.27 -7.79 5.35
N GLY A 202 -33.56 -6.97 4.57
CA GLY A 202 -33.57 -7.02 3.12
C GLY A 202 -34.65 -6.16 2.48
N THR A 203 -34.44 -5.80 1.22
CA THR A 203 -35.43 -5.13 0.39
C THR A 203 -36.57 -6.08 -0.01
N THR A 204 -37.80 -5.57 -0.07
CA THR A 204 -38.95 -6.31 -0.61
C THR A 204 -39.10 -6.12 -2.12
N ALA A 205 -38.34 -5.20 -2.71
CA ALA A 205 -38.27 -5.02 -4.16
C ALA A 205 -37.50 -6.19 -4.80
N ALA A 206 -37.90 -6.61 -5.99
CA ALA A 206 -37.22 -7.68 -6.75
C ALA A 206 -35.91 -7.17 -7.37
N ILE A 207 -34.97 -6.75 -6.52
CA ILE A 207 -33.67 -6.19 -6.89
C ILE A 207 -32.62 -7.29 -6.92
N ASP A 208 -31.89 -7.40 -8.02
CA ASP A 208 -30.69 -8.22 -8.10
C ASP A 208 -29.53 -7.52 -7.39
N ARG A 209 -29.22 -7.97 -6.17
CA ARG A 209 -28.18 -7.36 -5.34
C ARG A 209 -26.76 -7.65 -5.82
N GLU A 210 -26.53 -8.77 -6.51
CA GLU A 210 -25.21 -9.07 -7.06
C GLU A 210 -24.93 -8.16 -8.26
N ALA A 211 -25.90 -8.00 -9.16
CA ALA A 211 -25.79 -7.05 -10.26
C ALA A 211 -25.56 -5.62 -9.75
N LEU A 212 -26.30 -5.18 -8.74
CA LEU A 212 -26.14 -3.87 -8.10
C LEU A 212 -24.78 -3.70 -7.43
N ALA A 213 -24.26 -4.73 -6.76
CA ALA A 213 -22.93 -4.71 -6.16
C ALA A 213 -21.86 -4.51 -7.24
N HIS A 214 -21.93 -5.25 -8.34
CA HIS A 214 -21.00 -5.11 -9.46
C HIS A 214 -21.07 -3.75 -10.14
N GLU A 215 -22.27 -3.19 -10.33
CA GLU A 215 -22.47 -1.84 -10.89
C GLU A 215 -21.79 -0.77 -10.03
N LEU A 216 -21.84 -0.92 -8.71
CA LEU A 216 -21.17 -0.04 -7.75
C LEU A 216 -19.67 -0.33 -7.56
N GLY A 217 -19.12 -1.27 -8.33
CA GLY A 217 -17.71 -1.65 -8.27
C GLY A 217 -17.34 -2.49 -7.04
N PHE A 218 -18.32 -3.12 -6.38
CA PHE A 218 -18.08 -4.13 -5.35
C PHE A 218 -17.85 -5.53 -5.94
N ARG A 219 -17.18 -6.41 -5.18
CA ARG A 219 -16.99 -7.82 -5.59
C ARG A 219 -18.26 -8.66 -5.50
N ASN A 220 -19.10 -8.42 -4.51
CA ASN A 220 -20.34 -9.17 -4.26
C ASN A 220 -21.25 -8.40 -3.31
N ALA A 221 -22.48 -8.87 -3.15
CA ALA A 221 -23.40 -8.40 -2.14
C ALA A 221 -23.15 -9.09 -0.78
N CYS A 222 -23.49 -8.42 0.33
CA CYS A 222 -23.44 -9.08 1.65
C CYS A 222 -24.51 -10.18 1.75
N GLU A 223 -24.20 -11.30 2.41
CA GLU A 223 -25.10 -12.45 2.50
C GLU A 223 -26.20 -12.28 3.57
N ASN A 224 -25.96 -11.41 4.55
CA ASN A 224 -26.86 -11.19 5.68
C ASN A 224 -27.18 -9.70 5.82
N SER A 225 -28.47 -9.35 5.85
CA SER A 225 -28.94 -7.97 5.91
C SER A 225 -28.83 -7.35 7.30
N LEU A 226 -28.92 -8.14 8.38
CA LEU A 226 -28.67 -7.65 9.74
C LEU A 226 -27.22 -7.20 9.85
N ASP A 227 -26.30 -8.07 9.42
CA ASP A 227 -24.86 -7.78 9.38
C ASP A 227 -24.56 -6.61 8.43
N GLY A 228 -25.11 -6.61 7.22
CA GLY A 228 -24.84 -5.56 6.22
C GLY A 228 -25.12 -4.14 6.71
N VAL A 229 -26.13 -3.95 7.56
CA VAL A 229 -26.44 -2.63 8.14
C VAL A 229 -25.73 -2.36 9.47
N SER A 230 -25.29 -3.40 10.19
CA SER A 230 -24.63 -3.29 11.50
C SER A 230 -23.10 -3.40 11.46
N ASP A 231 -22.52 -3.80 10.33
CA ASP A 231 -21.08 -4.03 10.21
C ASP A 231 -20.30 -2.70 10.13
N ARG A 232 -19.28 -2.57 10.99
CA ARG A 232 -18.27 -1.49 11.00
C ARG A 232 -16.85 -2.03 11.17
N ASP A 233 -16.63 -3.33 10.95
CA ASP A 233 -15.30 -3.94 11.00
C ASP A 233 -14.36 -3.31 9.99
N PHE A 234 -14.88 -2.91 8.82
CA PHE A 234 -14.08 -2.19 7.82
C PHE A 234 -13.54 -0.82 8.32
N VAL A 235 -14.28 -0.14 9.21
CA VAL A 235 -13.85 1.10 9.86
C VAL A 235 -12.73 0.81 10.85
N LEU A 236 -12.91 -0.23 11.68
CA LEU A 236 -11.87 -0.69 12.63
C LEU A 236 -10.60 -1.14 11.90
N ASP A 237 -10.72 -1.88 10.81
CA ASP A 237 -9.61 -2.38 10.01
C ASP A 237 -8.80 -1.23 9.39
N LEU A 238 -9.47 -0.18 8.90
CA LEU A 238 -8.79 1.01 8.38
C LEU A 238 -8.12 1.82 9.50
N LEU A 239 -8.79 2.02 10.63
CA LEU A 239 -8.21 2.70 11.78
C LEU A 239 -6.99 1.94 12.33
N ASN A 240 -7.03 0.59 12.33
CA ASN A 240 -5.93 -0.24 12.74
C ASN A 240 -4.75 -0.18 11.75
N ALA A 241 -5.03 -0.19 10.44
CA ALA A 241 -4.01 0.00 9.41
C ALA A 241 -3.34 1.37 9.55
N ALA A 242 -4.12 2.44 9.74
CA ALA A 242 -3.62 3.80 9.95
C ALA A 242 -2.80 3.92 11.23
N SER A 243 -3.27 3.38 12.36
CA SER A 243 -2.54 3.41 13.63
C SER A 243 -1.21 2.66 13.56
N THR A 244 -1.20 1.48 12.93
CA THR A 244 0.05 0.73 12.72
C THR A 244 1.03 1.50 11.85
N GLY A 245 0.54 2.09 10.76
CA GLY A 245 1.34 2.96 9.90
C GLY A 245 1.92 4.16 10.65
N MET A 246 1.11 4.82 11.47
CA MET A 246 1.56 5.94 12.31
C MET A 246 2.62 5.53 13.33
N ILE A 247 2.56 4.33 13.91
CA ILE A 247 3.63 3.79 14.75
C ILE A 247 4.94 3.64 13.96
N HIS A 248 4.90 3.20 12.70
CA HIS A 248 6.11 3.16 11.88
C HIS A 248 6.64 4.56 11.56
N LEU A 249 5.75 5.52 11.25
CA LEU A 249 6.12 6.91 11.02
C LEU A 249 6.70 7.58 12.29
N SER A 250 6.22 7.23 13.47
CA SER A 250 6.76 7.75 14.73
C SER A 250 8.17 7.23 15.00
N ARG A 251 8.48 6.00 14.58
CA ARG A 251 9.82 5.41 14.75
C ARG A 251 10.86 6.08 13.85
N ILE A 252 10.55 6.28 12.56
CA ILE A 252 11.46 7.02 11.67
C ILE A 252 11.62 8.46 12.13
N ALA A 253 10.55 9.07 12.64
CA ALA A 253 10.63 10.40 13.23
C ALA A 253 11.58 10.43 14.43
N GLU A 254 11.50 9.48 15.36
CA GLU A 254 12.43 9.38 16.50
C GLU A 254 13.88 9.30 16.05
N ASP A 255 14.16 8.42 15.08
CA ASP A 255 15.53 8.23 14.57
C ASP A 255 16.05 9.52 13.94
N VAL A 256 15.27 10.20 13.10
CA VAL A 256 15.71 11.44 12.45
C VAL A 256 15.91 12.56 13.46
N ILE A 257 15.02 12.69 14.46
CA ILE A 257 15.17 13.66 15.56
C ILE A 257 16.48 13.41 16.29
N PHE A 258 16.79 12.15 16.62
CA PHE A 258 18.03 11.78 17.28
C PHE A 258 19.25 12.03 16.39
N TYR A 259 19.25 11.56 15.14
CA TYR A 259 20.39 11.70 14.23
C TYR A 259 20.71 13.15 13.86
N CYS A 260 19.72 14.04 13.90
CA CYS A 260 19.90 15.48 13.68
C CYS A 260 20.23 16.28 14.95
N SER A 261 20.28 15.65 16.13
CA SER A 261 20.67 16.33 17.37
C SER A 261 22.14 16.78 17.30
N GLY A 262 22.51 17.77 18.12
CA GLY A 262 23.90 18.22 18.21
C GLY A 262 24.85 17.14 18.75
N GLU A 263 24.34 16.23 19.58
CA GLU A 263 25.09 15.11 20.17
C GLU A 263 25.35 13.98 19.16
N SER A 264 24.41 13.71 18.25
CA SER A 264 24.58 12.69 17.22
C SER A 264 25.26 13.22 15.96
N GLY A 265 24.74 14.33 15.41
CA GLY A 265 25.28 15.01 14.23
C GLY A 265 25.37 14.15 12.96
N CYS A 266 24.80 12.94 12.94
CA CYS A 266 24.94 12.00 11.85
C CYS A 266 24.14 12.44 10.62
N PHE A 267 22.96 13.04 10.84
CA PHE A 267 22.09 13.58 9.79
C PHE A 267 21.99 15.10 9.89
N SER A 268 21.69 15.74 8.77
CA SER A 268 21.26 17.14 8.71
C SER A 268 20.02 17.29 7.84
N MET A 269 19.27 18.38 8.08
CA MET A 269 18.03 18.73 7.39
C MET A 269 18.19 20.06 6.67
N SER A 270 17.51 20.19 5.53
CA SER A 270 17.40 21.48 4.83
C SER A 270 16.46 22.44 5.55
N ASP A 271 16.60 23.74 5.25
CA ASP A 271 15.76 24.79 5.85
C ASP A 271 14.27 24.64 5.50
N ARG A 272 13.95 23.89 4.43
CA ARG A 272 12.57 23.69 3.95
C ARG A 272 11.72 22.85 4.88
N ILE A 273 12.35 22.02 5.71
CA ILE A 273 11.70 21.06 6.59
C ILE A 273 12.04 21.28 8.08
N SER A 274 12.66 22.42 8.40
CA SER A 274 13.04 22.78 9.76
C SER A 274 12.65 24.21 10.08
N SER A 275 12.32 24.48 11.35
CA SER A 275 12.30 25.85 11.87
C SER A 275 13.65 26.20 12.52
N GLY A 276 13.93 27.50 12.69
CA GLY A 276 15.16 27.99 13.29
C GLY A 276 14.91 28.87 14.51
N SER A 277 15.99 29.17 15.25
CA SER A 277 15.98 30.19 16.29
C SER A 277 16.47 31.52 15.74
N SER A 278 15.79 32.63 16.06
CA SER A 278 16.25 33.98 15.72
C SER A 278 17.56 34.39 16.41
N LEU A 279 17.94 33.69 17.50
CA LEU A 279 19.16 33.96 18.26
C LEU A 279 20.31 32.97 17.98
N MET A 280 20.00 31.76 17.51
CA MET A 280 20.97 30.67 17.35
C MET A 280 20.93 30.12 15.91
N PRO A 281 21.74 30.67 14.99
CA PRO A 281 21.65 30.36 13.56
C PRO A 281 21.99 28.90 13.20
N GLN A 282 22.70 28.18 14.08
CA GLN A 282 23.02 26.77 13.90
C GLN A 282 21.89 25.81 14.31
N LYS A 283 20.91 26.27 15.11
CA LYS A 283 19.86 25.42 15.67
C LYS A 283 18.71 25.25 14.68
N LYS A 284 18.57 24.04 14.13
CA LYS A 284 17.41 23.62 13.31
C LYS A 284 16.54 22.64 14.10
N ASN A 285 15.24 22.93 14.19
CA ASN A 285 14.29 22.08 14.89
C ASN A 285 13.61 21.10 13.91
N PRO A 286 13.52 19.79 14.25
CA PRO A 286 12.88 18.77 13.42
C PRO A 286 11.34 18.79 13.53
N ASP A 287 10.69 19.96 13.49
CA ASP A 287 9.25 20.14 13.76
C ASP A 287 8.35 19.19 12.95
N LEU A 288 8.70 18.94 11.68
CA LEU A 288 7.97 18.01 10.83
C LEU A 288 7.95 16.60 11.45
N PHE A 289 9.10 16.09 11.87
CA PHE A 289 9.21 14.76 12.48
C PHE A 289 8.58 14.73 13.88
N GLU A 290 8.68 15.81 14.66
CA GLU A 290 7.96 15.92 15.93
C GLU A 290 6.44 15.84 15.73
N LEU A 291 5.90 16.48 14.69
CA LEU A 291 4.49 16.39 14.33
C LEU A 291 4.09 15.01 13.81
N LEU A 292 4.94 14.33 13.02
CA LEU A 292 4.70 12.93 12.63
C LEU A 292 4.54 12.04 13.87
N ARG A 293 5.47 12.15 14.82
CA ARG A 293 5.43 11.41 16.09
C ARG A 293 4.19 11.78 16.92
N GLY A 294 3.92 13.07 17.12
CA GLY A 294 2.80 13.55 17.94
C GLY A 294 1.41 13.18 17.40
N LYS A 295 1.23 13.20 16.07
CA LYS A 295 -0.04 12.82 15.42
C LYS A 295 -0.39 11.34 15.58
N THR A 296 0.56 10.50 15.97
CA THR A 296 0.32 9.06 16.24
C THR A 296 -0.71 8.86 17.35
N GLY A 297 -0.62 9.64 18.44
CA GLY A 297 -1.57 9.54 19.55
C GLY A 297 -3.01 9.88 19.14
N ARG A 298 -3.17 10.85 18.22
CA ARG A 298 -4.49 11.25 17.69
C ARG A 298 -5.15 10.13 16.91
N VAL A 299 -4.42 9.50 15.99
CA VAL A 299 -4.94 8.39 15.17
C VAL A 299 -5.28 7.17 16.02
N MET A 300 -4.40 6.81 16.96
CA MET A 300 -4.66 5.70 17.90
C MET A 300 -5.86 5.97 18.81
N GLY A 301 -6.07 7.23 19.23
CA GLY A 301 -7.23 7.65 20.02
C GLY A 301 -8.54 7.37 19.30
N HIS A 302 -8.62 7.69 18.00
CA HIS A 302 -9.82 7.40 17.18
C HIS A 302 -10.08 5.90 17.02
N GLN A 303 -9.03 5.09 16.85
CA GLN A 303 -9.18 3.63 16.85
C GLN A 303 -9.79 3.14 18.16
N HIS A 304 -9.25 3.59 19.30
CA HIS A 304 -9.75 3.17 20.60
C HIS A 304 -11.20 3.61 20.83
N ALA A 305 -11.53 4.86 20.50
CA ALA A 305 -12.90 5.37 20.61
C ALA A 305 -13.89 4.50 19.81
N MET A 306 -13.58 4.18 18.55
CA MET A 306 -14.45 3.34 17.71
C MET A 306 -14.63 1.93 18.28
N GLN A 307 -13.57 1.31 18.81
CA GLN A 307 -13.66 0.00 19.48
C GLN A 307 -14.62 0.05 20.67
N ILE A 308 -14.57 1.10 21.48
CA ILE A 308 -15.45 1.26 22.63
C ILE A 308 -16.88 1.56 22.20
N THR A 309 -17.10 2.38 21.16
CA THR A 309 -18.43 2.65 20.61
C THR A 309 -19.12 1.37 20.13
N LEU A 310 -18.41 0.46 19.46
CA LEU A 310 -18.99 -0.80 18.97
C LEU A 310 -19.17 -1.85 20.07
N LYS A 311 -18.45 -1.75 21.19
CA LYS A 311 -18.42 -2.77 22.23
C LYS A 311 -19.82 -2.98 22.83
N GLY A 312 -20.36 -4.18 22.61
CA GLY A 312 -21.61 -4.61 23.24
C GLY A 312 -22.88 -3.98 22.69
N LEU A 313 -22.83 -3.36 21.49
CA LEU A 313 -24.04 -2.94 20.79
C LEU A 313 -24.89 -4.17 20.42
N PRO A 314 -26.22 -4.13 20.66
CA PRO A 314 -27.11 -5.17 20.17
C PRO A 314 -27.27 -5.05 18.64
N LEU A 315 -27.60 -6.15 17.95
CA LEU A 315 -27.97 -6.05 16.54
C LEU A 315 -29.30 -5.30 16.35
N ALA A 316 -29.53 -4.60 15.24
CA ALA A 316 -28.64 -4.43 14.08
C ALA A 316 -28.03 -3.01 14.02
N TYR A 317 -28.69 -2.05 13.37
CA TYR A 317 -28.26 -0.65 13.38
C TYR A 317 -28.68 0.04 14.68
N ASN A 318 -27.74 0.78 15.30
CA ASN A 318 -28.00 1.67 16.43
C ASN A 318 -27.44 3.05 16.12
N LYS A 319 -28.04 4.10 16.70
CA LYS A 319 -27.65 5.50 16.42
C LYS A 319 -26.19 5.78 16.80
N ASP A 320 -25.65 5.05 17.77
CA ASP A 320 -24.23 5.05 18.18
C ASP A 320 -23.28 4.92 16.98
N MET A 321 -23.70 4.18 15.94
CA MET A 321 -22.92 3.98 14.72
C MET A 321 -22.82 5.23 13.85
N GLN A 322 -23.43 6.37 14.22
CA GLN A 322 -23.17 7.65 13.57
C GLN A 322 -21.74 8.17 13.86
N GLU A 323 -21.15 7.76 15.00
CA GLU A 323 -19.80 8.13 15.44
C GLU A 323 -18.67 7.48 14.62
N ASP A 324 -19.01 6.61 13.68
CA ASP A 324 -18.06 5.93 12.77
C ASP A 324 -17.33 6.87 11.79
N LYS A 325 -17.86 8.07 11.56
CA LYS A 325 -17.41 8.99 10.50
C LYS A 325 -16.36 9.99 10.98
N GLU A 326 -16.65 10.77 12.02
CA GLU A 326 -15.78 11.91 12.41
C GLU A 326 -14.35 11.46 12.74
N GLY A 327 -14.21 10.45 13.61
CA GLY A 327 -12.91 9.90 14.00
C GLY A 327 -12.18 9.20 12.85
N LEU A 328 -12.91 8.48 12.00
CA LEU A 328 -12.35 7.85 10.80
C LEU A 328 -11.82 8.90 9.82
N PHE A 329 -12.64 9.90 9.46
CA PHE A 329 -12.24 10.92 8.50
C PHE A 329 -10.98 11.65 8.98
N ASP A 330 -10.94 12.07 10.24
CA ASP A 330 -9.78 12.75 10.79
C ASP A 330 -8.53 11.85 10.82
N ALA A 331 -8.67 10.60 11.22
CA ALA A 331 -7.57 9.63 11.26
C ALA A 331 -6.97 9.39 9.87
N LEU A 332 -7.82 9.16 8.87
CA LEU A 332 -7.37 8.87 7.51
C LEU A 332 -6.71 10.10 6.85
N HIS A 333 -7.28 11.29 7.01
CA HIS A 333 -6.65 12.54 6.53
C HIS A 333 -5.32 12.80 7.22
N THR A 334 -5.25 12.59 8.55
CA THR A 334 -4.02 12.75 9.31
C THR A 334 -2.94 11.78 8.81
N TYR A 335 -3.27 10.50 8.64
CA TYR A 335 -2.31 9.51 8.16
C TYR A 335 -1.85 9.80 6.73
N LEU A 336 -2.76 10.19 5.83
CA LEU A 336 -2.44 10.61 4.47
C LEU A 336 -1.45 11.77 4.45
N GLN A 337 -1.72 12.82 5.24
CA GLN A 337 -0.83 13.98 5.36
C GLN A 337 0.55 13.57 5.90
N CYS A 338 0.59 12.70 6.91
CA CYS A 338 1.85 12.22 7.48
C CYS A 338 2.69 11.42 6.46
N LEU A 339 2.07 10.57 5.65
CA LEU A 339 2.76 9.86 4.56
C LEU A 339 3.31 10.84 3.51
N GLN A 340 2.50 11.82 3.09
CA GLN A 340 2.91 12.86 2.14
C GLN A 340 4.07 13.70 2.69
N MET A 341 4.03 14.08 3.97
CA MET A 341 5.11 14.82 4.62
C MET A 341 6.37 13.99 4.76
N LEU A 342 6.27 12.68 5.03
CA LEU A 342 7.46 11.81 5.01
C LEU A 342 8.08 11.75 3.61
N ALA A 343 7.27 11.53 2.57
CA ALA A 343 7.74 11.51 1.18
C ALA A 343 8.42 12.83 0.78
N PHE A 344 7.89 13.96 1.25
CA PHE A 344 8.48 15.29 1.05
C PHE A 344 9.78 15.51 1.84
N ALA A 345 9.87 14.99 3.07
CA ALA A 345 10.98 15.27 3.97
C ALA A 345 12.24 14.41 3.70
N VAL A 346 12.07 13.16 3.28
CA VAL A 346 13.21 12.24 3.06
C VAL A 346 14.26 12.79 2.07
N PRO A 347 13.88 13.37 0.91
CA PRO A 347 14.83 14.00 -0.02
C PRO A 347 15.60 15.19 0.55
N GLU A 348 15.11 15.79 1.63
CA GLU A 348 15.68 16.95 2.30
C GLU A 348 16.62 16.54 3.46
N LEU A 349 16.79 15.24 3.71
CA LEU A 349 17.77 14.67 4.64
C LEU A 349 19.13 14.49 3.98
N ARG A 350 20.21 14.71 4.75
CA ARG A 350 21.58 14.44 4.33
C ARG A 350 22.33 13.68 5.42
N VAL A 351 23.07 12.64 5.03
CA VAL A 351 24.01 11.96 5.94
C VAL A 351 25.34 12.71 5.92
N ASN A 352 25.83 13.11 7.10
CA ASN A 352 27.19 13.60 7.28
C ASN A 352 28.15 12.39 7.31
N ARG A 353 28.58 11.94 6.12
CA ARG A 353 29.34 10.68 5.94
C ARG A 353 30.57 10.58 6.84
N GLU A 354 31.35 11.66 6.92
CA GLU A 354 32.57 11.68 7.73
C GLU A 354 32.25 11.59 9.22
N HIS A 355 31.33 12.42 9.71
CA HIS A 355 30.96 12.42 11.12
C HIS A 355 30.26 11.11 11.52
N ALA A 356 29.37 10.59 10.70
CA ALA A 356 28.68 9.33 10.95
C ALA A 356 29.68 8.15 11.02
N ALA A 357 30.72 8.14 10.18
CA ALA A 357 31.79 7.14 10.28
C ALA A 357 32.60 7.29 11.58
N GLN A 358 32.92 8.53 11.99
CA GLN A 358 33.56 8.80 13.29
C GLN A 358 32.70 8.28 14.45
N GLN A 359 31.39 8.57 14.44
CA GLN A 359 30.45 8.09 15.46
C GLN A 359 30.33 6.57 15.48
N ALA A 360 30.40 5.90 14.32
CA ALA A 360 30.35 4.45 14.20
C ALA A 360 31.61 3.77 14.77
N ALA A 361 32.76 4.44 14.79
CA ALA A 361 34.01 3.94 15.36
C ALA A 361 34.04 3.97 16.90
N LEU A 362 33.19 4.77 17.52
CA LEU A 362 33.19 4.94 18.98
C LEU A 362 32.50 3.80 19.70
N GLY A 363 32.83 3.65 21.00
CA GLY A 363 32.13 2.73 21.90
C GLY A 363 32.53 1.26 21.73
N TYR A 364 33.72 0.99 21.18
CA TYR A 364 34.23 -0.38 20.98
C TYR A 364 33.29 -1.22 20.09
N SER A 365 32.72 -0.58 19.07
CA SER A 365 31.73 -1.19 18.16
C SER A 365 32.29 -2.35 17.33
N ASN A 366 33.61 -2.45 17.21
CA ASN A 366 34.36 -3.55 16.59
C ASN A 366 34.73 -4.70 17.56
N ALA A 367 34.24 -4.67 18.82
CA ALA A 367 34.47 -5.76 19.76
C ALA A 367 33.87 -7.09 19.28
N THR A 368 32.76 -7.06 18.52
CA THR A 368 32.20 -8.32 17.98
C THR A 368 33.14 -8.95 16.95
N GLU A 369 33.77 -8.15 16.10
CA GLU A 369 34.77 -8.60 15.13
C GLU A 369 35.95 -9.26 15.83
N LEU A 370 36.38 -8.74 16.98
CA LEU A 370 37.42 -9.37 17.80
C LEU A 370 37.01 -10.74 18.33
N ALA A 371 35.76 -10.88 18.79
CA ALA A 371 35.25 -12.17 19.24
C ALA A 371 35.17 -13.17 18.08
N ASP A 372 34.67 -12.74 16.91
CA ASP A 372 34.59 -13.56 15.70
C ASP A 372 35.99 -13.95 15.18
N TYR A 373 36.98 -13.06 15.31
CA TYR A 373 38.38 -13.35 15.02
C TYR A 373 38.92 -14.48 15.91
N LEU A 374 38.72 -14.40 17.22
CA LEU A 374 39.15 -15.43 18.16
C LEU A 374 38.46 -16.78 17.86
N VAL A 375 37.17 -16.75 17.49
CA VAL A 375 36.46 -17.94 17.01
C VAL A 375 37.10 -18.52 15.76
N SER A 376 37.51 -17.67 14.81
CA SER A 376 38.20 -18.12 13.60
C SER A 376 39.57 -18.75 13.89
N LYS A 377 40.21 -18.41 15.02
CA LYS A 377 41.44 -19.03 15.52
C LYS A 377 41.19 -20.30 16.36
N GLY A 378 39.93 -20.74 16.49
CA GLY A 378 39.54 -21.99 17.15
C GLY A 378 39.09 -21.84 18.61
N VAL A 379 38.95 -20.60 19.11
CA VAL A 379 38.44 -20.35 20.47
C VAL A 379 36.91 -20.52 20.48
N PRO A 380 36.32 -21.26 21.44
CA PRO A 380 34.86 -21.31 21.56
C PRO A 380 34.25 -19.92 21.79
N PHE A 381 33.10 -19.63 21.16
CA PHE A 381 32.51 -18.27 21.16
C PHE A 381 32.32 -17.66 22.56
N ARG A 382 31.94 -18.44 23.58
CA ARG A 382 31.77 -17.91 24.94
C ARG A 382 33.09 -17.46 25.57
N ASP A 383 34.16 -18.19 25.31
CA ASP A 383 35.50 -17.85 25.79
C ASP A 383 36.04 -16.66 25.01
N ALA A 384 35.85 -16.64 23.68
CA ALA A 384 36.17 -15.51 22.82
C ALA A 384 35.47 -14.22 23.29
N HIS A 385 34.16 -14.27 23.56
CA HIS A 385 33.40 -13.14 24.08
C HIS A 385 33.94 -12.67 25.45
N HIS A 386 34.31 -13.58 26.34
CA HIS A 386 34.90 -13.21 27.63
C HIS A 386 36.24 -12.51 27.45
N MET A 387 37.15 -13.08 26.65
CA MET A 387 38.46 -12.51 26.31
C MET A 387 38.34 -11.13 25.64
N THR A 388 37.40 -10.98 24.70
CA THR A 388 37.07 -9.68 24.10
C THR A 388 36.62 -8.68 25.17
N GLY A 389 35.80 -9.09 26.13
CA GLY A 389 35.38 -8.24 27.25
C GLY A 389 36.57 -7.76 28.09
N GLU A 390 37.53 -8.64 28.39
CA GLU A 390 38.77 -8.26 29.08
C GLU A 390 39.59 -7.26 28.27
N LEU A 391 39.74 -7.48 26.96
CA LEU A 391 40.47 -6.58 26.07
C LEU A 391 39.80 -5.20 25.95
N VAL A 392 38.47 -5.14 25.96
CA VAL A 392 37.74 -3.86 26.04
C VAL A 392 38.04 -3.13 27.35
N VAL A 393 38.12 -3.84 28.48
CA VAL A 393 38.51 -3.24 29.76
C VAL A 393 39.95 -2.70 29.72
N VAL A 394 40.88 -3.45 29.11
CA VAL A 394 42.27 -3.00 28.92
C VAL A 394 42.31 -1.73 28.07
N ALA A 395 41.60 -1.70 26.94
CA ALA A 395 41.53 -0.53 26.07
C ALA A 395 40.93 0.69 26.78
N GLN A 396 39.90 0.50 27.62
CA GLN A 396 39.30 1.55 28.43
C GLN A 396 40.28 2.12 29.47
N GLN A 397 41.03 1.25 30.15
CA GLN A 397 42.04 1.66 31.13
C GLN A 397 43.17 2.46 30.49
N GLN A 398 43.55 2.11 29.25
CA GLN A 398 44.57 2.82 28.47
C GLN A 398 44.02 4.08 27.77
N GLY A 399 42.70 4.26 27.70
CA GLY A 399 42.06 5.38 27.00
C GLY A 399 42.21 5.33 25.47
N VAL A 400 42.31 4.13 24.91
CA VAL A 400 42.54 3.89 23.46
C VAL A 400 41.43 3.06 22.84
N ALA A 401 41.35 3.04 21.50
CA ALA A 401 40.48 2.14 20.74
C ALA A 401 41.05 0.70 20.72
N LEU A 402 40.23 -0.30 20.36
CA LEU A 402 40.71 -1.69 20.28
C LEU A 402 41.86 -1.82 19.27
N GLU A 403 41.71 -1.27 18.08
CA GLU A 403 42.72 -1.28 17.03
C GLU A 403 44.03 -0.53 17.38
N GLN A 404 44.06 0.18 18.52
CA GLN A 404 45.24 0.87 19.04
C GLN A 404 45.97 0.09 20.14
N LEU A 405 45.39 -1.01 20.64
CA LEU A 405 46.10 -1.91 21.56
C LEU A 405 47.31 -2.55 20.86
N SER A 406 48.39 -2.77 21.61
CA SER A 406 49.57 -3.46 21.07
C SER A 406 49.30 -4.96 20.91
N LEU A 407 50.02 -5.62 19.99
CA LEU A 407 49.92 -7.07 19.82
C LEU A 407 50.24 -7.82 21.13
N SER A 408 51.13 -7.25 21.95
CA SER A 408 51.45 -7.77 23.28
C SER A 408 50.24 -7.74 24.22
N ASP A 409 49.44 -6.68 24.21
CA ASP A 409 48.22 -6.59 25.03
C ASP A 409 47.22 -7.69 24.65
N TYR A 410 47.07 -7.95 23.35
CA TYR A 410 46.25 -9.05 22.85
C TYR A 410 46.77 -10.42 23.29
N GLN A 411 48.08 -10.65 23.13
CA GLN A 411 48.71 -11.93 23.42
C GLN A 411 48.75 -12.26 24.93
N GLN A 412 48.67 -11.25 25.80
CA GLN A 412 48.51 -11.46 27.25
C GLN A 412 47.17 -12.11 27.60
N VAL A 413 46.11 -11.84 26.83
CA VAL A 413 44.77 -12.44 27.01
C VAL A 413 44.63 -13.72 26.21
N CYS A 414 45.09 -13.74 24.95
CA CYS A 414 45.02 -14.91 24.09
C CYS A 414 46.27 -15.04 23.21
N ALA A 415 47.10 -16.05 23.46
CA ALA A 415 48.34 -16.29 22.73
C ALA A 415 48.16 -16.64 21.24
N LEU A 416 46.92 -16.91 20.79
CA LEU A 416 46.60 -17.22 19.38
C LEU A 416 46.42 -15.96 18.51
N VAL A 417 46.46 -14.77 19.11
CA VAL A 417 46.32 -13.50 18.39
C VAL A 417 47.62 -13.14 17.67
N GLU A 418 47.50 -12.81 16.39
CA GLU A 418 48.57 -12.42 15.48
C GLU A 418 48.27 -11.04 14.85
N ASP A 419 49.20 -10.48 14.07
CA ASP A 419 49.05 -9.17 13.41
C ASP A 419 47.81 -9.03 12.50
N ASP A 420 47.21 -10.15 12.07
CA ASP A 420 45.99 -10.16 11.26
C ASP A 420 44.72 -9.69 12.04
N VAL A 421 44.81 -9.53 13.36
CA VAL A 421 43.73 -8.97 14.19
C VAL A 421 43.38 -7.54 13.79
N TYR A 422 44.38 -6.72 13.45
CA TYR A 422 44.17 -5.31 13.11
C TYR A 422 43.34 -5.14 11.83
N ALA A 423 43.54 -6.03 10.85
CA ALA A 423 42.72 -6.05 9.64
C ALA A 423 41.27 -6.46 9.93
N THR A 424 41.04 -7.26 10.97
CA THR A 424 39.69 -7.68 11.38
C THR A 424 38.96 -6.60 12.18
N LEU A 425 39.69 -5.79 12.94
CA LEU A 425 39.17 -4.66 13.71
C LEU A 425 38.83 -3.43 12.87
N ASP A 426 39.28 -3.40 11.61
CA ASP A 426 38.87 -2.37 10.66
C ASP A 426 37.35 -2.40 10.44
N LEU A 427 36.70 -1.24 10.56
CA LEU A 427 35.24 -1.15 10.48
C LEU A 427 34.70 -1.54 9.10
N GLN A 428 35.46 -1.31 8.02
CA GLN A 428 35.06 -1.75 6.69
C GLN A 428 35.11 -3.27 6.57
N TYR A 429 36.08 -3.93 7.20
CA TYR A 429 36.10 -5.38 7.28
C TYR A 429 34.83 -5.94 7.91
N GLY A 430 34.48 -5.47 9.12
CA GLY A 430 33.27 -5.92 9.81
C GLY A 430 32.00 -5.66 8.99
N LEU A 431 31.89 -4.47 8.41
CA LEU A 431 30.76 -4.09 7.58
C LEU A 431 30.63 -4.97 6.31
N GLN A 432 31.75 -5.31 5.66
CA GLN A 432 31.78 -6.20 4.49
C GLN A 432 31.43 -7.66 4.85
N LYS A 433 31.83 -8.15 6.02
CA LYS A 433 31.55 -9.53 6.47
C LYS A 433 30.07 -9.81 6.69
N ARG A 434 29.27 -8.80 7.00
CA ARG A 434 27.80 -8.90 7.16
C ARG A 434 27.08 -8.94 5.80
N ALA A 435 27.47 -9.90 4.96
CA ALA A 435 27.00 -10.03 3.57
C ALA A 435 25.88 -11.08 3.36
N ALA A 436 25.45 -11.77 4.42
CA ALA A 436 24.28 -12.65 4.37
C ALA A 436 23.01 -11.86 3.96
N LEU A 437 21.96 -12.57 3.54
CA LEU A 437 20.67 -11.97 3.24
C LEU A 437 20.17 -11.15 4.44
N GLY A 438 19.78 -9.89 4.19
CA GLY A 438 19.38 -8.97 5.25
C GLY A 438 20.56 -8.36 6.02
N GLY A 439 21.80 -8.59 5.59
CA GLY A 439 22.99 -7.96 6.14
C GLY A 439 23.18 -6.51 5.71
N THR A 440 24.14 -5.83 6.36
CA THR A 440 24.42 -4.40 6.18
C THR A 440 25.55 -4.11 5.20
N SER A 441 26.21 -5.15 4.66
CA SER A 441 27.27 -4.92 3.68
C SER A 441 26.72 -4.18 2.45
N PRO A 442 27.51 -3.33 1.76
CA PRO A 442 27.01 -2.55 0.63
C PRO A 442 26.51 -3.45 -0.50
N ALA A 443 27.10 -4.64 -0.64
CA ALA A 443 26.64 -5.66 -1.59
C ALA A 443 25.24 -6.19 -1.21
N ALA A 444 25.03 -6.57 0.05
CA ALA A 444 23.73 -7.06 0.53
C ALA A 444 22.64 -5.97 0.44
N VAL A 445 22.98 -4.72 0.80
CA VAL A 445 22.06 -3.58 0.74
C VAL A 445 21.67 -3.25 -0.70
N LYS A 446 22.61 -3.29 -1.66
CA LYS A 446 22.30 -3.11 -3.09
C LYS A 446 21.30 -4.16 -3.61
N VAL A 447 21.41 -5.41 -3.17
CA VAL A 447 20.43 -6.46 -3.49
C VAL A 447 19.07 -6.13 -2.88
N ALA A 448 19.02 -5.73 -1.60
CA ALA A 448 17.78 -5.34 -0.94
C ALA A 448 17.08 -4.14 -1.63
N ILE A 449 17.85 -3.12 -2.02
CA ILE A 449 17.37 -1.96 -2.77
C ILE A 449 16.75 -2.43 -4.10
N LYS A 450 17.45 -3.29 -4.85
CA LYS A 450 16.95 -3.80 -6.12
C LYS A 450 15.63 -4.55 -5.97
N HIS A 451 15.53 -5.42 -4.95
CA HIS A 451 14.30 -6.16 -4.67
C HIS A 451 13.15 -5.24 -4.28
N ALA A 452 13.44 -4.14 -3.58
CA ALA A 452 12.42 -3.17 -3.19
C ALA A 452 11.98 -2.28 -4.36
N GLN A 453 12.87 -1.92 -5.28
CA GLN A 453 12.53 -1.24 -6.54
C GLN A 453 11.61 -2.09 -7.41
N ASP A 454 11.93 -3.38 -7.57
CA ASP A 454 11.09 -4.30 -8.33
C ASP A 454 9.72 -4.49 -7.68
N TRP A 455 9.68 -4.60 -6.35
CA TRP A 455 8.44 -4.63 -5.60
C TRP A 455 7.63 -3.33 -5.77
N LEU A 456 8.27 -2.16 -5.72
CA LEU A 456 7.61 -0.86 -5.84
C LEU A 456 6.96 -0.70 -7.21
N HIS A 457 7.69 -1.00 -8.28
CA HIS A 457 7.15 -0.95 -9.64
C HIS A 457 5.92 -1.86 -9.79
N ALA A 458 5.98 -3.08 -9.24
CA ALA A 458 4.84 -3.98 -9.26
C ALA A 458 3.66 -3.50 -8.41
N ALA A 459 3.96 -2.87 -7.27
CA ALA A 459 2.94 -2.32 -6.40
C ALA A 459 2.24 -1.10 -7.03
N GLU A 460 2.97 -0.20 -7.69
CA GLU A 460 2.40 0.94 -8.39
C GLU A 460 1.54 0.53 -9.59
N ALA A 461 2.00 -0.45 -10.36
CA ALA A 461 1.23 -1.03 -11.46
C ALA A 461 -0.14 -1.56 -11.00
N ALA A 462 -0.14 -2.32 -9.90
CA ALA A 462 -1.36 -2.84 -9.27
C ALA A 462 -2.27 -1.76 -8.68
N SER A 463 -1.79 -0.52 -8.57
CA SER A 463 -2.45 0.59 -7.90
C SER A 463 -3.06 1.62 -8.85
N LYS A 464 -2.67 1.61 -10.13
CA LYS A 464 -3.03 2.65 -11.10
C LYS A 464 -3.95 2.12 -12.21
N HIS A 465 -3.55 1.05 -12.90
CA HIS A 465 -4.28 0.59 -14.08
C HIS A 465 -4.46 -0.92 -14.19
N VAL A 466 -3.72 -1.72 -13.40
CA VAL A 466 -3.73 -3.18 -13.56
C VAL A 466 -4.42 -3.87 -12.39
N ARG A 467 -5.33 -4.79 -12.72
CA ARG A 467 -6.00 -5.66 -11.74
C ARG A 467 -6.06 -7.10 -12.22
N GLN A 468 -6.38 -8.00 -11.29
CA GLN A 468 -6.75 -9.37 -11.62
C GLN A 468 -8.00 -9.35 -12.53
N ALA A 469 -8.00 -10.22 -13.55
CA ALA A 469 -9.16 -10.40 -14.43
C ALA A 469 -10.34 -11.01 -13.67
N ARG A 470 -11.55 -10.61 -14.09
CA ARG A 470 -12.86 -11.08 -13.63
C ARG A 470 -13.55 -11.83 -14.78
N LEU A 471 -14.58 -12.60 -14.47
CA LEU A 471 -15.38 -13.29 -15.50
C LEU A 471 -16.02 -12.31 -16.49
N SER A 472 -16.37 -11.10 -16.04
CA SER A 472 -16.87 -10.01 -16.89
C SER A 472 -15.88 -9.55 -17.97
N ASP A 473 -14.58 -9.81 -17.79
CA ASP A 473 -13.54 -9.32 -18.70
C ASP A 473 -13.25 -10.29 -19.84
N VAL A 474 -13.81 -11.52 -19.78
CA VAL A 474 -13.47 -12.62 -20.69
C VAL A 474 -13.67 -12.24 -22.15
N ASP A 475 -14.77 -11.55 -22.48
CA ASP A 475 -15.04 -11.14 -23.85
C ASP A 475 -14.00 -10.16 -24.38
N LYS A 476 -13.56 -9.21 -23.54
CA LYS A 476 -12.50 -8.26 -23.88
C LYS A 476 -11.12 -8.90 -23.98
N ILE A 477 -10.83 -9.88 -23.11
CA ILE A 477 -9.60 -10.68 -23.20
C ILE A 477 -9.57 -11.49 -24.50
N CYS A 478 -10.71 -12.09 -24.89
CA CYS A 478 -10.82 -12.82 -26.16
C CYS A 478 -10.56 -11.89 -27.35
N GLU A 479 -11.12 -10.68 -27.35
CA GLU A 479 -10.91 -9.66 -28.38
C GLU A 479 -9.42 -9.27 -28.51
N LEU A 480 -8.75 -9.02 -27.38
CA LEU A 480 -7.32 -8.70 -27.34
C LEU A 480 -6.44 -9.84 -27.86
N ILE A 481 -6.69 -11.08 -27.42
CA ILE A 481 -5.92 -12.24 -27.85
C ILE A 481 -6.12 -12.50 -29.34
N ALA A 482 -7.36 -12.43 -29.84
CA ALA A 482 -7.66 -12.59 -31.26
C ALA A 482 -6.93 -11.55 -32.11
N TYR A 483 -6.97 -10.27 -31.72
CA TYR A 483 -6.27 -9.19 -32.40
C TYR A 483 -4.76 -9.48 -32.54
N TRP A 484 -4.10 -9.87 -31.45
CA TRP A 484 -2.66 -10.15 -31.46
C TRP A 484 -2.30 -11.50 -32.10
N ALA A 485 -3.23 -12.46 -32.11
CA ALA A 485 -3.06 -13.71 -32.84
C ALA A 485 -3.11 -13.48 -34.37
N ASP A 486 -4.00 -12.61 -34.85
CA ASP A 486 -4.06 -12.23 -36.27
C ASP A 486 -2.78 -11.52 -36.75
N GLN A 487 -2.13 -10.76 -35.86
CA GLN A 487 -0.81 -10.15 -36.12
C GLN A 487 0.35 -11.16 -35.99
N GLY A 488 0.07 -12.39 -35.55
CA GLY A 488 1.08 -13.43 -35.33
C GLY A 488 1.92 -13.26 -34.07
N GLU A 489 1.55 -12.34 -33.17
CA GLU A 489 2.28 -12.06 -31.93
C GLU A 489 1.86 -12.94 -30.76
N ASN A 490 0.59 -13.37 -30.71
CA ASN A 490 0.08 -14.28 -29.70
C ASN A 490 -0.44 -15.59 -30.32
N LEU A 491 -0.51 -16.66 -29.53
CA LEU A 491 -1.23 -17.87 -29.92
C LEU A 491 -2.74 -17.68 -29.70
N PRO A 492 -3.60 -18.16 -30.62
CA PRO A 492 -5.04 -18.17 -30.41
C PRO A 492 -5.38 -19.05 -29.21
N ARG A 493 -6.42 -18.68 -28.45
CA ARG A 493 -6.92 -19.43 -27.29
C ARG A 493 -8.43 -19.54 -27.37
N ASP A 494 -8.96 -20.70 -26.97
CA ASP A 494 -10.41 -20.88 -26.84
C ASP A 494 -10.93 -20.07 -25.64
N LYS A 495 -12.13 -19.50 -25.80
CA LYS A 495 -12.86 -18.83 -24.73
C LYS A 495 -13.07 -19.76 -23.53
N ALA A 496 -13.28 -21.06 -23.75
CA ALA A 496 -13.42 -22.04 -22.66
C ALA A 496 -12.13 -22.14 -21.82
N ASP A 497 -10.96 -22.13 -22.46
CA ASP A 497 -9.67 -22.17 -21.77
C ASP A 497 -9.40 -20.88 -21.00
N ILE A 498 -9.76 -19.72 -21.58
CA ILE A 498 -9.64 -18.42 -20.91
C ILE A 498 -10.55 -18.37 -19.67
N LEU A 499 -11.78 -18.88 -19.76
CA LEU A 499 -12.71 -18.97 -18.63
C LEU A 499 -12.14 -19.82 -17.50
N GLN A 500 -11.59 -21.01 -17.81
CA GLN A 500 -10.97 -21.88 -16.81
C GLN A 500 -9.71 -21.25 -16.21
N ALA A 501 -8.96 -20.49 -17.00
CA ALA A 501 -7.70 -19.87 -16.59
C ALA A 501 -7.85 -18.41 -16.13
N ILE A 502 -9.07 -17.90 -15.87
CA ILE A 502 -9.29 -16.46 -15.64
C ILE A 502 -8.48 -15.90 -14.47
N GLN A 503 -8.23 -16.70 -13.44
CA GLN A 503 -7.40 -16.34 -12.29
C GLN A 503 -5.90 -16.24 -12.60
N SER A 504 -5.46 -16.71 -13.77
CA SER A 504 -4.10 -16.46 -14.26
C SER A 504 -3.97 -15.14 -15.01
N PHE A 505 -5.08 -14.52 -15.43
CA PHE A 505 -5.09 -13.30 -16.24
C PHE A 505 -5.11 -12.03 -15.38
N ALA A 506 -4.34 -11.05 -15.80
CA ALA A 506 -4.44 -9.67 -15.39
C ALA A 506 -4.95 -8.82 -16.55
N VAL A 507 -5.65 -7.74 -16.24
CA VAL A 507 -6.15 -6.75 -17.20
C VAL A 507 -5.66 -5.36 -16.84
N ALA A 508 -5.37 -4.56 -17.86
CA ALA A 508 -5.10 -3.14 -17.75
C ALA A 508 -6.34 -2.34 -18.16
N GLU A 509 -6.67 -1.29 -17.40
CA GLU A 509 -7.88 -0.49 -17.58
C GLU A 509 -7.58 1.00 -17.76
N ILE A 510 -8.36 1.67 -18.60
CA ILE A 510 -8.42 3.13 -18.70
C ILE A 510 -9.90 3.51 -18.67
N ASN A 511 -10.31 4.37 -17.72
CA ASN A 511 -11.70 4.80 -17.54
C ASN A 511 -12.68 3.61 -17.47
N ASP A 512 -12.34 2.60 -16.66
CA ASP A 512 -13.09 1.34 -16.46
C ASP A 512 -13.27 0.46 -17.71
N GLU A 513 -12.57 0.77 -18.82
CA GLU A 513 -12.51 -0.11 -19.99
C GLU A 513 -11.22 -0.94 -20.00
N VAL A 514 -11.36 -2.25 -20.19
CA VAL A 514 -10.23 -3.16 -20.39
C VAL A 514 -9.54 -2.85 -21.72
N VAL A 515 -8.29 -2.39 -21.63
CA VAL A 515 -7.47 -2.01 -22.78
C VAL A 515 -6.26 -2.92 -23.00
N GLY A 516 -6.02 -3.87 -22.09
CA GLY A 516 -4.90 -4.78 -22.16
C GLY A 516 -5.06 -6.03 -21.31
N CYS A 517 -4.34 -7.09 -21.65
CA CYS A 517 -4.33 -8.34 -20.88
C CYS A 517 -2.94 -8.98 -20.87
N ALA A 518 -2.69 -9.83 -19.88
CA ALA A 518 -1.56 -10.76 -19.81
C ALA A 518 -1.91 -11.91 -18.87
N ALA A 519 -1.28 -13.08 -19.02
CA ALA A 519 -1.50 -14.23 -18.16
C ALA A 519 -0.20 -14.75 -17.53
N LEU A 520 -0.24 -15.18 -16.28
CA LEU A 520 0.84 -15.90 -15.61
C LEU A 520 0.52 -17.39 -15.59
N TYR A 521 1.13 -18.15 -16.49
CA TYR A 521 0.95 -19.59 -16.56
C TYR A 521 2.00 -20.31 -15.71
N VAL A 522 1.57 -21.15 -14.76
CA VAL A 522 2.48 -21.86 -13.84
C VAL A 522 2.67 -23.30 -14.31
N TYR A 523 3.93 -23.69 -14.55
CA TYR A 523 4.30 -25.06 -14.86
C TYR A 523 4.47 -25.89 -13.58
N SER A 524 4.30 -27.20 -13.71
CA SER A 524 4.49 -28.16 -12.61
C SER A 524 5.92 -28.18 -12.03
N THR A 525 6.89 -27.57 -12.70
CA THR A 525 8.30 -27.50 -12.27
C THR A 525 8.57 -26.34 -11.31
N GLY A 526 7.57 -25.53 -10.94
CA GLY A 526 7.77 -24.30 -10.16
C GLY A 526 8.33 -23.14 -10.99
N LEU A 527 8.22 -23.23 -12.32
CA LEU A 527 8.52 -22.16 -13.28
C LEU A 527 7.20 -21.50 -13.69
N ALA A 528 7.15 -20.18 -13.84
CA ALA A 528 6.02 -19.51 -14.47
C ALA A 528 6.41 -18.87 -15.81
N GLU A 529 5.43 -18.64 -16.68
CA GLU A 529 5.58 -17.91 -17.92
C GLU A 529 4.55 -16.79 -18.03
N ILE A 530 5.01 -15.61 -18.45
CA ILE A 530 4.12 -14.53 -18.88
C ILE A 530 3.71 -14.79 -20.32
N ARG A 531 2.41 -14.97 -20.56
CA ARG A 531 1.81 -15.29 -21.86
C ARG A 531 0.72 -14.30 -22.21
N SER A 532 0.33 -14.26 -23.49
CA SER A 532 -0.84 -13.50 -23.97
C SER A 532 -0.80 -12.02 -23.55
N LEU A 533 0.41 -11.45 -23.45
CA LEU A 533 0.60 -10.02 -23.19
C LEU A 533 0.17 -9.25 -24.44
N GLY A 534 -0.77 -8.33 -24.28
CA GLY A 534 -1.26 -7.53 -25.39
C GLY A 534 -2.03 -6.30 -24.92
N LEU A 535 -1.90 -5.20 -25.67
CA LEU A 535 -2.67 -3.96 -25.48
C LEU A 535 -3.38 -3.60 -26.77
N PHE A 536 -4.55 -2.97 -26.70
CA PHE A 536 -5.11 -2.33 -27.90
C PHE A 536 -4.16 -1.20 -28.39
N PRO A 537 -4.12 -0.90 -29.70
CA PRO A 537 -3.23 0.13 -30.26
C PRO A 537 -3.34 1.49 -29.57
N ILE A 538 -4.57 1.90 -29.19
CA ILE A 538 -4.86 3.15 -28.48
C ILE A 538 -4.24 3.26 -27.08
N ALA A 539 -3.81 2.12 -26.52
CA ALA A 539 -3.25 1.99 -25.18
C ALA A 539 -1.73 1.74 -25.19
N GLN A 540 -1.13 1.52 -26.36
CA GLN A 540 0.33 1.35 -26.49
C GLN A 540 1.07 2.67 -26.20
N GLY A 541 2.32 2.54 -25.74
CA GLY A 541 3.18 3.69 -25.40
C GLY A 541 2.85 4.39 -24.07
N LYS A 542 1.81 3.93 -23.35
CA LYS A 542 1.36 4.52 -22.07
C LYS A 542 1.92 3.81 -20.82
N GLY A 543 2.87 2.88 -20.98
CA GLY A 543 3.46 2.13 -19.86
C GLY A 543 2.67 0.90 -19.37
N LEU A 544 1.41 0.73 -19.79
CA LEU A 544 0.52 -0.34 -19.31
C LEU A 544 1.04 -1.77 -19.50
N GLY A 545 1.85 -2.02 -20.53
CA GLY A 545 2.46 -3.34 -20.75
C GLY A 545 3.49 -3.67 -19.66
N ALA A 546 4.27 -2.68 -19.23
CA ALA A 546 5.22 -2.84 -18.14
C ALA A 546 4.48 -3.05 -16.81
N GLU A 547 3.35 -2.36 -16.62
CA GLU A 547 2.50 -2.54 -15.45
C GLU A 547 1.90 -3.96 -15.38
N LEU A 548 1.41 -4.50 -16.50
CA LEU A 548 0.93 -5.89 -16.56
C LEU A 548 2.02 -6.90 -16.18
N VAL A 549 3.21 -6.75 -16.75
CA VAL A 549 4.35 -7.62 -16.42
C VAL A 549 4.72 -7.52 -14.94
N ALA A 550 4.79 -6.31 -14.38
CA ALA A 550 5.14 -6.10 -12.99
C ALA A 550 4.08 -6.72 -12.04
N PHE A 551 2.78 -6.58 -12.35
CA PHE A 551 1.71 -7.24 -11.61
C PHE A 551 1.85 -8.76 -11.61
N LEU A 552 2.15 -9.37 -12.77
CA LEU A 552 2.31 -10.82 -12.88
C LEU A 552 3.58 -11.32 -12.17
N LEU A 553 4.67 -10.55 -12.18
CA LEU A 553 5.87 -10.88 -11.39
C LEU A 553 5.59 -10.84 -9.89
N TRP A 554 4.80 -9.86 -9.43
CA TRP A 554 4.33 -9.82 -8.04
C TRP A 554 3.46 -11.04 -7.70
N LYS A 555 2.54 -11.43 -8.59
CA LYS A 555 1.76 -12.67 -8.43
C LYS A 555 2.62 -13.92 -8.37
N ALA A 556 3.63 -14.03 -9.24
CA ALA A 556 4.58 -15.14 -9.20
C ALA A 556 5.28 -15.23 -7.83
N ARG A 557 5.68 -14.07 -7.28
CA ARG A 557 6.28 -13.99 -5.95
C ARG A 557 5.32 -14.40 -4.83
N GLU A 558 4.04 -14.00 -4.88
CA GLU A 558 3.03 -14.47 -3.91
C GLU A 558 2.86 -15.99 -3.93
N LEU A 559 3.04 -16.61 -5.09
CA LEU A 559 3.00 -18.07 -5.27
C LEU A 559 4.32 -18.78 -4.91
N GLY A 560 5.34 -18.04 -4.46
CA GLY A 560 6.66 -18.60 -4.15
C GLY A 560 7.48 -18.99 -5.38
N ILE A 561 7.13 -18.48 -6.56
CA ILE A 561 7.80 -18.78 -7.83
C ILE A 561 9.00 -17.84 -7.99
N SER A 562 10.20 -18.40 -7.92
CA SER A 562 11.47 -17.65 -8.01
C SER A 562 11.95 -17.40 -9.44
N ARG A 563 11.39 -18.11 -10.42
CA ARG A 563 11.79 -18.03 -11.83
C ARG A 563 10.57 -17.85 -12.71
N THR A 564 10.53 -16.74 -13.46
CA THR A 564 9.49 -16.45 -14.45
C THR A 564 10.13 -16.26 -15.81
N ILE A 565 9.56 -16.83 -16.87
CA ILE A 565 10.07 -16.71 -18.24
C ILE A 565 9.09 -15.98 -19.14
N VAL A 566 9.60 -15.57 -20.30
CA VAL A 566 8.80 -15.11 -21.42
C VAL A 566 9.45 -15.55 -22.73
N LEU A 567 8.63 -15.95 -23.69
CA LEU A 567 9.01 -16.12 -25.09
C LEU A 567 8.45 -14.93 -25.86
N THR A 568 9.29 -14.17 -26.54
CA THR A 568 8.87 -12.89 -27.13
C THR A 568 9.68 -12.47 -28.35
N ARG A 569 9.07 -11.70 -29.26
CA ARG A 569 9.74 -11.01 -30.37
C ARG A 569 10.21 -9.60 -30.03
N VAL A 570 9.88 -9.09 -28.84
CA VAL A 570 10.29 -7.77 -28.35
C VAL A 570 11.22 -7.88 -27.14
N PRO A 571 12.40 -8.55 -27.27
CA PRO A 571 13.29 -8.80 -26.13
C PRO A 571 13.77 -7.51 -25.45
N GLU A 572 13.89 -6.41 -26.20
CA GLU A 572 14.29 -5.11 -25.65
C GLU A 572 13.29 -4.56 -24.64
N PHE A 573 11.98 -4.80 -24.83
CA PHE A 573 10.95 -4.39 -23.89
C PHE A 573 11.11 -5.11 -22.55
N PHE A 574 11.25 -6.43 -22.56
CA PHE A 574 11.44 -7.23 -21.34
C PHE A 574 12.83 -7.01 -20.71
N GLY A 575 13.86 -6.73 -21.50
CA GLY A 575 15.18 -6.37 -21.00
C GLY A 575 15.15 -5.11 -20.12
N LYS A 576 14.34 -4.10 -20.48
CA LYS A 576 14.10 -2.92 -19.63
C LYS A 576 13.40 -3.26 -18.31
N LEU A 577 12.71 -4.40 -18.24
CA LEU A 577 12.04 -4.93 -17.05
C LEU A 577 12.90 -5.97 -16.30
N ASN A 578 14.22 -5.94 -16.53
CA ASN A 578 15.22 -6.81 -15.89
C ASN A 578 15.13 -8.30 -16.25
N PHE A 579 14.41 -8.67 -17.31
CA PHE A 579 14.54 -10.01 -17.87
C PHE A 579 15.90 -10.15 -18.56
N ARG A 580 16.52 -11.32 -18.40
CA ARG A 580 17.81 -11.66 -19.01
C ARG A 580 17.60 -12.70 -20.09
N ILE A 581 18.34 -12.58 -21.19
CA ILE A 581 18.32 -13.59 -22.26
C ILE A 581 18.74 -14.95 -21.67
N THR A 582 17.96 -15.99 -21.99
CA THR A 582 18.25 -17.37 -21.60
C THR A 582 18.15 -18.29 -22.82
N LEU A 583 18.57 -19.55 -22.66
CA LEU A 583 18.52 -20.54 -23.74
C LEU A 583 17.22 -21.34 -23.66
N LYS A 584 16.51 -21.50 -24.79
CA LYS A 584 15.28 -22.32 -24.87
C LYS A 584 15.50 -23.75 -24.38
N GLU A 585 16.69 -24.31 -24.64
CA GLU A 585 17.11 -25.64 -24.20
C GLU A 585 17.19 -25.81 -22.67
N LYS A 586 17.26 -24.69 -21.92
CA LYS A 586 17.24 -24.69 -20.44
C LYS A 586 15.84 -24.58 -19.85
N LEU A 587 14.81 -24.54 -20.70
CA LEU A 587 13.40 -24.50 -20.29
C LEU A 587 12.86 -25.94 -20.19
N PRO A 588 11.99 -26.26 -19.21
CA PRO A 588 11.39 -27.58 -19.06
C PRO A 588 10.71 -28.07 -20.35
N GLU A 589 10.74 -29.38 -20.64
CA GLU A 589 10.13 -29.98 -21.85
C GLU A 589 8.65 -29.63 -22.06
N LYS A 590 7.90 -29.35 -20.98
CA LYS A 590 6.50 -28.89 -21.07
C LYS A 590 6.33 -27.53 -21.75
N VAL A 591 7.34 -26.66 -21.70
CA VAL A 591 7.37 -25.38 -22.44
C VAL A 591 7.46 -25.65 -23.94
N MET A 592 8.20 -26.69 -24.34
CA MET A 592 8.37 -27.09 -25.73
C MET A 592 7.10 -27.72 -26.34
N LYS A 593 6.24 -28.36 -25.52
CA LYS A 593 4.97 -28.93 -26.01
C LYS A 593 3.98 -27.88 -26.53
N ASP A 594 4.00 -26.67 -25.97
CA ASP A 594 3.20 -25.56 -26.51
C ASP A 594 3.82 -25.02 -27.83
N CYS A 595 5.14 -25.15 -28.00
CA CYS A 595 5.82 -24.86 -29.28
C CYS A 595 5.48 -25.90 -30.37
N ASP A 596 5.16 -27.14 -30.02
CA ASP A 596 4.76 -28.17 -30.99
C ASP A 596 3.39 -27.88 -31.65
N LEU A 597 2.53 -27.14 -30.94
CA LEU A 597 1.23 -26.63 -31.43
C LEU A 597 1.36 -25.29 -32.17
N CYS A 598 2.54 -24.66 -32.15
CA CYS A 598 2.77 -23.38 -32.80
C CYS A 598 2.73 -23.53 -34.34
N PRO A 599 1.97 -22.68 -35.06
CA PRO A 599 1.90 -22.72 -36.53
C PRO A 599 3.27 -22.60 -37.22
N ARG A 600 4.26 -22.01 -36.54
CA ARG A 600 5.61 -21.76 -37.08
C ARG A 600 6.62 -22.88 -36.81
N LYS A 601 6.34 -23.85 -35.93
CA LYS A 601 7.21 -24.99 -35.57
C LYS A 601 8.72 -24.63 -35.55
N ASP A 602 9.49 -25.12 -36.52
CA ASP A 602 10.95 -24.97 -36.65
C ASP A 602 11.42 -23.56 -37.03
N ASN A 603 10.51 -22.62 -37.30
CA ASN A 603 10.79 -21.24 -37.70
C ASN A 603 10.46 -20.23 -36.58
N CYS A 604 10.57 -20.65 -35.32
CA CYS A 604 10.28 -19.83 -34.14
C CYS A 604 11.35 -18.74 -33.95
N ASP A 605 10.97 -17.50 -34.23
CA ASP A 605 11.77 -16.27 -34.14
C ASP A 605 11.73 -15.60 -32.75
N GLU A 606 11.07 -16.22 -31.78
CA GLU A 606 10.98 -15.70 -30.42
C GLU A 606 12.28 -15.88 -29.65
N THR A 607 12.65 -14.89 -28.86
CA THR A 607 13.76 -14.95 -27.90
C THR A 607 13.22 -15.37 -26.54
N ALA A 608 13.92 -16.29 -25.86
CA ALA A 608 13.62 -16.65 -24.49
C ALA A 608 14.32 -15.71 -23.51
N LEU A 609 13.57 -15.18 -22.56
CA LEU A 609 14.13 -14.44 -21.43
C LEU A 609 13.60 -14.98 -20.10
N GLU A 610 14.39 -14.78 -19.05
CA GLU A 610 14.04 -15.15 -17.68
C GLU A 610 14.24 -14.00 -16.70
N TYR A 611 13.35 -13.95 -15.72
CA TYR A 611 13.41 -13.11 -14.53
C TYR A 611 13.59 -14.03 -13.32
N ILE A 612 14.63 -13.76 -12.53
CA ILE A 612 14.97 -14.52 -11.32
C ILE A 612 14.89 -13.55 -10.14
N LEU A 613 14.08 -13.91 -9.14
CA LEU A 613 13.88 -13.15 -7.89
C LEU A 613 15.10 -13.16 -6.97
#